data_AF-A0A016TQ07-F1
#
_entry.id   AF-A0A016TQ07-F1
#
_cell.length_a   1.000
_cell.length_b   1.000
_cell.length_c   1.000
_cell.angle_alpha   90.00
_cell.angle_beta   90.00
_cell.angle_gamma   90.00
#
_symmetry.space_group_name_H-M   'P 1'
#
loop_
_entity.id
_entity.type
_entity.pdbx_description
1 polymer ?
#
loop_
_entity_poly.entity_id
_entity_poly.type
_entity_poly.pdbx_seq_one_letter_code
_entity_poly.pdbx_strand_id
1 'polypeptide(L)'
;MLCIGVATIVDPRNGIPPFLQPTLVGVLLMSIGMALGMNCGYAINPARDFGPRLLTLCVGYGWEVFSFRNYNWFWVPTLMPMVGAVVGAWIYEFFIGFHTPDEPEPVFKVYMLILCTFLVPDIFHCANQHTRA
;
A
#
# COMPACT_ATOMS: atom_id res chain seq x y z
N MET A 1 8.05 2.89 -3.25
CA MET A 1 8.81 2.53 -2.02
C MET A 1 8.00 1.64 -1.10
N LEU A 2 6.81 2.04 -0.62
CA LEU A 2 6.01 1.17 0.25
C LEU A 2 5.74 -0.21 -0.37
N CYS A 3 5.23 -0.26 -1.61
CA CYS A 3 4.89 -1.54 -2.26
C CYS A 3 6.08 -2.47 -2.48
N ILE A 4 7.27 -1.91 -2.75
CA ILE A 4 8.50 -2.70 -2.86
C ILE A 4 8.84 -3.32 -1.49
N GLY A 5 8.82 -2.51 -0.44
CA GLY A 5 9.11 -2.98 0.92
C GLY A 5 8.09 -3.99 1.45
N VAL A 6 6.81 -3.81 1.13
CA VAL A 6 5.77 -4.79 1.47
C VAL A 6 5.97 -6.09 0.70
N ALA A 7 6.27 -6.03 -0.61
CA ALA A 7 6.57 -7.22 -1.40
C ALA A 7 7.77 -7.99 -0.83
N THR A 8 8.86 -7.31 -0.45
CA THR A 8 10.03 -7.94 0.18
C THR A 8 9.73 -8.58 1.55
N ILE A 9 8.76 -8.06 2.29
CA ILE A 9 8.41 -8.56 3.64
C ILE A 9 7.44 -9.74 3.55
N VAL A 10 6.53 -9.70 2.59
CA VAL A 10 5.46 -10.69 2.42
C VAL A 10 5.92 -11.88 1.58
N ASP A 11 6.93 -11.72 0.73
CA ASP A 11 7.46 -12.81 -0.08
C ASP A 11 8.02 -13.95 0.81
N PRO A 12 7.42 -15.16 0.75
CA PRO A 12 7.89 -16.30 1.53
C PRO A 12 9.33 -16.71 1.19
N ARG A 13 9.82 -16.41 -0.02
CA ARG A 13 11.18 -16.76 -0.47
C ARG A 13 12.26 -16.06 0.34
N ASN A 14 11.92 -14.92 0.97
CA ASN A 14 12.85 -14.14 1.78
C ASN A 14 12.99 -14.67 3.23
N GLY A 15 12.23 -15.71 3.61
CA GLY A 15 12.37 -16.39 4.91
C GLY A 15 11.97 -15.55 6.13
N ILE A 16 11.18 -14.49 5.96
CA ILE A 16 10.72 -13.65 7.07
C ILE A 16 9.57 -14.34 7.81
N PRO A 17 9.67 -14.53 9.14
CA PRO A 17 8.62 -15.20 9.89
C PRO A 17 7.34 -14.36 9.95
N PRO A 18 6.14 -14.98 9.86
CA PRO A 18 4.86 -14.29 9.70
C PRO A 18 4.48 -13.40 10.90
N PHE A 19 4.94 -13.74 12.10
CA PHE A 19 4.68 -12.92 13.29
C PHE A 19 5.42 -11.57 13.28
N LEU A 20 6.51 -11.44 12.51
CA LEU A 20 7.33 -10.23 12.46
C LEU A 20 6.93 -9.29 11.31
N GLN A 21 6.22 -9.82 10.30
CA GLN A 21 5.74 -9.08 9.14
C GLN A 21 4.98 -7.77 9.49
N PRO A 22 3.96 -7.75 10.38
CA PRO A 22 3.23 -6.52 10.67
C PRO A 22 4.10 -5.46 11.36
N THR A 23 5.03 -5.87 12.22
CA THR A 23 5.97 -4.95 12.88
C THR A 23 6.92 -4.31 11.86
N LEU A 24 7.45 -5.10 10.92
CA LEU A 24 8.34 -4.60 9.87
C LEU A 24 7.63 -3.64 8.92
N VAL A 25 6.39 -3.94 8.53
CA VAL A 25 5.57 -3.04 7.73
C VAL A 25 5.28 -1.74 8.49
N GLY A 26 5.03 -1.81 9.80
CA GLY A 26 4.84 -0.63 10.66
C GLY A 26 6.07 0.26 10.73
N VAL A 27 7.27 -0.33 10.92
CA VAL A 27 8.54 0.41 10.93
C VAL A 27 8.84 1.02 9.56
N LEU A 28 8.53 0.31 8.48
CA LEU A 28 8.63 0.82 7.11
C LEU A 28 7.70 2.02 6.88
N LEU A 29 6.45 1.95 7.32
CA LEU A 29 5.51 3.07 7.23
C LEU A 29 5.99 4.27 8.07
N MET A 30 6.49 4.02 9.27
CA MET A 30 7.03 5.06 10.14
C MET A 30 8.23 5.76 9.50
N SER A 31 9.19 5.02 8.95
CA SER A 31 10.38 5.59 8.32
C SER A 31 10.03 6.44 7.10
N ILE A 32 9.07 6.00 6.27
CA ILE A 32 8.54 6.79 5.15
C ILE A 32 7.84 8.05 5.64
N GLY A 33 7.04 7.94 6.71
CA GLY A 33 6.37 9.09 7.34
C GLY A 33 7.35 10.13 7.87
N MET A 34 8.42 9.70 8.53
CA MET A 34 9.47 10.60 9.05
C MET A 34 10.27 11.26 7.92
N ALA A 35 10.60 10.52 6.85
CA ALA A 35 11.41 11.03 5.76
C ALA A 35 10.63 11.95 4.79
N LEU A 36 9.39 11.59 4.47
CA LEU A 36 8.62 12.22 3.38
C LEU A 36 7.30 12.86 3.83
N GLY A 37 6.92 12.74 5.11
CA GLY A 37 5.63 13.19 5.61
C GLY A 37 5.39 14.71 5.50
N MET A 38 6.44 15.53 5.59
CA MET A 38 6.29 17.00 5.55
C MET A 38 5.89 17.55 4.17
N ASN A 39 6.07 16.80 3.09
CA ASN A 39 5.73 17.28 1.74
C ASN A 39 4.22 17.31 1.53
N CYS A 40 3.55 16.17 1.72
CA CYS A 40 2.13 15.98 1.42
C CYS A 40 1.41 15.03 2.40
N GLY A 41 1.94 14.84 3.62
CA GLY A 41 1.29 14.02 4.66
C GLY A 41 1.27 12.51 4.39
N TYR A 42 2.09 12.03 3.44
CA TYR A 42 2.14 10.63 2.99
C TYR A 42 0.74 10.05 2.65
N ALA A 43 0.02 10.68 1.72
CA ALA A 43 -1.24 10.14 1.22
C ALA A 43 -1.03 8.87 0.37
N ILE A 44 -0.68 7.75 1.01
CA ILE A 44 -0.33 6.49 0.35
C ILE A 44 -1.57 5.66 0.06
N ASN A 45 -2.68 5.88 0.76
CA ASN A 45 -3.89 5.07 0.59
C ASN A 45 -5.09 5.96 0.21
N PRO A 46 -5.75 5.71 -0.94
CA PRO A 46 -6.93 6.45 -1.36
C PRO A 46 -8.06 6.41 -0.33
N ALA A 47 -8.29 5.30 0.37
CA ALA A 47 -9.32 5.20 1.40
C ALA A 47 -8.99 6.05 2.64
N ARG A 48 -7.71 6.15 3.00
CA ARG A 48 -7.21 6.94 4.13
C ARG A 48 -7.33 8.44 3.90
N ASP A 49 -7.34 8.87 2.64
CA ASP A 49 -7.51 10.28 2.27
C ASP A 49 -8.96 10.63 1.94
N PHE A 50 -9.67 9.79 1.17
CA PHE A 50 -11.01 10.09 0.69
C PHE A 50 -12.07 9.99 1.79
N GLY A 51 -12.01 8.97 2.66
CA GLY A 51 -13.00 8.76 3.73
C GLY A 51 -13.11 9.96 4.69
N PRO A 52 -12.00 10.42 5.30
CA PRO A 52 -12.01 11.59 6.17
C PRO A 52 -12.45 12.88 5.46
N ARG A 53 -12.12 13.05 4.16
CA ARG A 53 -12.56 14.22 3.37
C ARG A 53 -14.07 14.22 3.13
N LEU A 54 -14.66 13.05 2.89
CA LEU A 54 -16.10 12.94 2.75
C LEU A 54 -16.81 13.25 4.08
N LEU A 55 -16.25 12.78 5.20
CA LEU A 55 -16.78 13.11 6.52
C LEU A 55 -16.75 14.63 6.78
N THR A 56 -15.64 15.31 6.48
CA THR A 56 -15.54 16.76 6.70
C THR A 56 -16.49 17.55 5.79
N LEU A 57 -16.74 17.08 4.56
CA LEU A 57 -17.78 17.62 3.69
C LEU A 57 -19.16 17.52 4.37
N CYS A 58 -19.51 16.34 4.91
CA CYS A 58 -20.79 16.12 5.61
C CYS A 58 -20.93 16.94 6.90
N VAL A 59 -19.83 17.18 7.62
CA VAL A 59 -19.81 18.01 8.84
C VAL A 59 -19.94 19.50 8.52
N GLY A 60 -19.90 19.90 7.24
CA GLY A 60 -20.16 21.28 6.81
C GLY A 60 -18.91 22.12 6.61
N TYR A 61 -17.72 21.51 6.48
CA TYR A 61 -16.50 22.25 6.10
C TYR A 61 -16.55 22.78 4.65
N GLY A 62 -17.58 22.43 3.86
CA GLY A 62 -17.80 22.92 2.51
C GLY A 62 -16.91 22.24 1.46
N TRP A 63 -17.03 22.63 0.19
CA TRP A 63 -16.27 22.01 -0.91
C TRP A 63 -14.77 22.34 -0.92
N GLU A 64 -14.34 23.28 -0.08
CA GLU A 64 -12.94 23.68 0.04
C GLU A 64 -12.03 22.54 0.56
N VAL A 65 -12.57 21.51 1.23
CA VAL A 65 -11.75 20.34 1.63
C VAL A 65 -11.22 19.50 0.47
N PHE A 66 -11.78 19.64 -0.73
CA PHE A 66 -11.30 18.99 -1.95
C PHE A 66 -10.33 19.86 -2.78
N SER A 67 -10.21 21.16 -2.43
CA SER A 67 -9.41 22.14 -3.15
C SER A 67 -8.31 22.71 -2.24
N PHE A 68 -7.07 22.74 -2.73
CA PHE A 68 -5.96 23.39 -2.04
C PHE A 68 -5.40 24.49 -2.94
N ARG A 69 -5.42 25.74 -2.48
CA ARG A 69 -4.92 26.91 -3.24
C ARG A 69 -5.50 27.04 -4.66
N ASN A 70 -6.82 26.85 -4.82
CA ASN A 70 -7.53 26.82 -6.11
C ASN A 70 -7.17 25.64 -7.03
N TYR A 71 -6.47 24.63 -6.52
CA TYR A 71 -6.17 23.41 -7.23
C TYR A 71 -6.95 22.23 -6.65
N ASN A 72 -7.59 21.44 -7.50
CA ASN A 72 -8.28 20.22 -7.09
C ASN A 72 -7.24 19.19 -6.60
N TRP A 73 -6.88 19.21 -5.32
CA TRP A 73 -5.83 18.35 -4.79
C TRP A 73 -6.30 16.90 -4.63
N PHE A 74 -7.60 16.66 -4.50
CA PHE A 74 -8.15 15.35 -4.14
C PHE A 74 -7.79 14.20 -5.09
N TRP A 75 -7.57 14.46 -6.38
CA TRP A 75 -7.30 13.39 -7.35
C TRP A 75 -5.87 12.86 -7.24
N VAL A 76 -4.93 13.69 -6.79
CA VAL A 76 -3.51 13.33 -6.61
C VAL A 76 -3.36 12.16 -5.61
N PRO A 77 -3.84 12.24 -4.35
CA PRO A 77 -3.78 11.16 -3.40
C PRO A 77 -4.70 9.98 -3.74
N THR A 78 -5.62 10.12 -4.71
CA THR A 78 -6.45 9.00 -5.17
C THR A 78 -5.76 8.20 -6.28
N LEU A 79 -5.25 8.87 -7.31
CA LEU A 79 -4.71 8.22 -8.51
C LEU A 79 -3.22 7.90 -8.41
N MET A 80 -2.41 8.79 -7.80
CA MET A 80 -0.96 8.60 -7.75
C MET A 80 -0.53 7.37 -6.95
N PRO A 81 -1.17 7.02 -5.81
CA PRO A 81 -0.80 5.80 -5.11
C PRO A 81 -1.13 4.53 -5.88
N MET A 82 -2.20 4.52 -6.69
CA MET A 82 -2.54 3.37 -7.54
C MET A 82 -1.46 3.14 -8.60
N VAL A 83 -1.04 4.20 -9.28
CA VAL A 83 0.04 4.12 -10.28
C VAL A 83 1.36 3.74 -9.61
N GLY A 84 1.67 4.37 -8.47
CA GLY A 84 2.89 4.08 -7.71
C GLY A 84 2.95 2.66 -7.15
N ALA A 85 1.80 2.05 -6.83
CA ALA A 85 1.73 0.67 -6.39
C ALA A 85 2.06 -0.30 -7.52
N VAL A 86 1.47 -0.09 -8.71
CA VAL A 86 1.77 -0.88 -9.90
C VAL A 86 3.26 -0.77 -10.23
N VAL A 87 3.77 0.45 -10.40
CA VAL A 87 5.18 0.67 -10.74
C VAL A 87 6.11 0.07 -9.69
N GLY A 88 5.79 0.20 -8.40
CA GLY A 88 6.56 -0.40 -7.32
C GLY A 88 6.59 -1.94 -7.39
N ALA A 89 5.48 -2.59 -7.72
CA ALA A 89 5.44 -4.04 -7.89
C ALA A 89 6.31 -4.50 -9.05
N TRP A 90 6.24 -3.82 -10.20
CA TRP A 90 7.09 -4.13 -11.36
C TRP A 90 8.58 -3.99 -11.03
N ILE A 91 8.97 -2.94 -10.33
CA ILE A 91 10.37 -2.75 -9.90
C ILE A 91 10.82 -3.90 -8.99
N TYR A 92 9.98 -4.35 -8.06
CA TYR A 92 10.33 -5.48 -7.21
C TYR A 92 10.57 -6.77 -8.03
N GLU A 93 9.71 -7.07 -9.00
CA GLU A 93 9.85 -8.24 -9.85
C GLU A 93 11.12 -8.21 -10.72
N PHE A 94 11.40 -7.07 -11.36
CA PHE A 94 12.57 -6.93 -12.23
C PHE A 94 13.89 -7.10 -11.47
N PHE A 95 13.97 -6.57 -10.25
CA PHE A 95 15.23 -6.53 -9.50
C PHE A 95 15.41 -7.69 -8.52
N ILE A 96 14.34 -8.16 -7.89
CA ILE A 96 14.41 -9.19 -6.83
C ILE A 96 13.71 -10.48 -7.29
N GLY A 97 12.47 -10.36 -7.81
CA GLY A 97 11.66 -11.50 -8.23
C GLY A 97 12.39 -12.43 -9.20
N PHE A 98 12.93 -11.89 -10.29
CA PHE A 98 13.65 -12.68 -11.31
C PHE A 98 14.99 -13.27 -10.85
N HIS A 99 15.57 -12.78 -9.76
CA HIS A 99 16.85 -13.27 -9.23
C HIS A 99 16.68 -14.27 -8.09
N THR A 100 15.44 -14.49 -7.62
CA THR A 100 15.15 -15.37 -6.50
C THR A 100 14.59 -16.69 -7.03
N PRO A 101 15.18 -17.85 -6.71
CA PRO A 101 14.72 -19.13 -7.22
C PRO A 101 13.28 -19.40 -6.75
N ASP A 102 12.43 -19.85 -7.69
CA ASP A 102 11.02 -20.14 -7.42
C ASP A 102 10.87 -21.45 -6.64
N GLU A 103 10.10 -21.40 -5.54
CA GLU A 103 9.36 -22.58 -5.05
C GLU A 103 7.96 -22.57 -5.71
N PRO A 104 7.28 -23.71 -5.92
CA PRO A 104 6.14 -23.87 -6.85
C PRO A 104 4.81 -23.21 -6.39
N GLU A 105 4.87 -22.00 -5.83
CA GLU A 105 3.71 -21.19 -5.45
C GLU A 105 3.51 -20.06 -6.50
N PRO A 106 2.32 -19.95 -7.13
CA PRO A 106 2.14 -19.07 -8.28
C PRO A 106 2.19 -17.59 -7.89
N VAL A 107 3.07 -16.88 -8.59
CA VAL A 107 3.33 -15.42 -8.65
C VAL A 107 2.06 -14.54 -8.66
N PHE A 108 0.91 -15.10 -9.06
CA PHE A 108 -0.39 -14.42 -9.11
C PHE A 108 -0.92 -13.94 -7.74
N LYS A 109 -0.54 -14.58 -6.63
CA LYS A 109 -1.00 -14.20 -5.28
C LYS A 109 -0.51 -12.80 -4.86
N VAL A 110 0.70 -12.39 -5.24
CA VAL A 110 1.29 -11.09 -4.85
C VAL A 110 0.60 -9.93 -5.59
N TYR A 111 0.31 -10.11 -6.88
CA TYR A 111 -0.45 -9.14 -7.67
C TYR A 111 -1.88 -8.95 -7.15
N MET A 112 -2.55 -10.06 -6.80
CA MET A 112 -3.89 -10.01 -6.21
C MET A 112 -3.89 -9.42 -4.79
N LEU A 113 -2.84 -9.66 -3.99
CA LEU A 113 -2.65 -9.02 -2.68
C LEU A 113 -2.48 -7.51 -2.80
N ILE A 114 -1.65 -7.02 -3.73
CA ILE A 114 -1.39 -5.59 -3.89
C ILE A 114 -2.62 -4.85 -4.45
N LEU A 115 -3.37 -5.48 -5.36
CA LEU A 115 -4.66 -4.96 -5.85
C LEU A 115 -5.75 -4.94 -4.77
N CYS A 116 -5.87 -6.01 -3.97
CA CYS A 116 -6.92 -6.08 -2.95
C CYS A 116 -6.60 -5.26 -1.69
N THR A 117 -5.33 -5.10 -1.28
CA THR A 117 -4.97 -4.35 -0.05
C THR A 117 -5.32 -2.86 -0.14
N PHE A 118 -5.40 -2.30 -1.35
CA PHE A 118 -5.79 -0.91 -1.57
C PHE A 118 -7.30 -0.69 -1.80
N LEU A 119 -8.06 -1.76 -2.06
CA LEU A 119 -9.51 -1.67 -2.31
C LEU A 119 -10.36 -2.20 -1.13
N VAL A 120 -9.86 -3.15 -0.33
CA VAL A 120 -10.60 -3.75 0.78
C VAL A 120 -9.65 -4.07 1.94
N PRO A 121 -9.92 -3.61 3.18
CA PRO A 121 -9.05 -3.84 4.34
C PRO A 121 -9.01 -5.29 4.87
N ASP A 122 -9.70 -6.26 4.23
CA ASP A 122 -9.98 -7.59 4.78
C ASP A 122 -8.98 -8.71 4.40
N ILE A 123 -7.70 -8.39 4.14
CA ILE A 123 -6.71 -9.41 3.72
C ILE A 123 -6.01 -10.14 4.87
N PHE A 124 -5.90 -9.56 6.08
CA PHE A 124 -5.29 -10.31 7.18
C PHE A 124 -6.09 -11.60 7.51
N HIS A 125 -7.39 -11.59 7.21
CA HIS A 125 -8.25 -12.76 7.37
C HIS A 125 -8.15 -13.76 6.20
N CYS A 126 -8.02 -13.28 4.96
CA CYS A 126 -7.98 -14.16 3.77
C CYS A 126 -6.58 -14.77 3.52
N ALA A 127 -5.49 -14.03 3.83
CA ALA A 127 -4.12 -14.55 3.72
C ALA A 127 -3.83 -15.69 4.70
N ASN A 128 -4.51 -15.72 5.85
CA ASN A 128 -4.39 -16.77 6.86
C ASN A 128 -5.27 -18.01 6.59
N GLN A 129 -6.17 -17.94 5.61
CA GLN A 129 -7.04 -19.08 5.24
C GLN A 129 -6.42 -19.99 4.18
N HIS A 130 -5.47 -19.50 3.38
CA HIS A 130 -4.80 -20.30 2.34
C HIS A 130 -3.47 -20.96 2.76
N THR A 131 -3.01 -20.75 3.99
CA THR A 131 -1.85 -21.43 4.60
C THR A 131 -2.25 -22.62 5.48
N ARG A 132 -3.55 -22.96 5.55
CA ARG A 132 -4.11 -24.10 6.30
C ARG A 132 -4.83 -25.11 5.40
N ALA A 133 -4.30 -25.38 4.21
CA ALA A 133 -4.74 -26.48 3.35
C ALA A 133 -3.53 -27.24 2.86
#